data_AF-A0A7J5EVP8-F1
#
_entry.id   AF-A0A7J5EVP8-F1
#
_cell.length_a   1.000
_cell.length_b   1.000
_cell.length_c   1.000
_cell.angle_alpha   90.00
_cell.angle_beta   90.00
_cell.angle_gamma   90.00
#
_symmetry.space_group_name_H-M   'P 1'
#
loop_
_entity.id
_entity.type
_entity.pdbx_description
1 polymer ?
#
loop_
_entity_poly.entity_id
_entity_poly.type
_entity_poly.pdbx_seq_one_letter_code
_entity_poly.pdbx_strand_id
1 'polypeptide(L)'
;MRTGHLRFGVALSLVFAAAACGDDGIDSNEAARRAYLGLDPSIPQSLQLGFDGFNSAQSANIAPQMGAGEDSGMLTITGQVDQGASDNKGMRLYVGMVDYSKGPFTVVVNPGTDDEETVTVDLTYNTSEVQLEQPYLNLTLRNIPTGTFDGTLTGAYRVTGEIQPDEGIDADVTLSLSFTGTLVDLGNGATGRAPGTVVTGTATSGDGMYEVNLTLP
;
A
#
# COMPACT_ATOMS: atom_id res chain seq x y z
N MET A 1 83.81 -30.49 3.90
CA MET A 1 82.97 -31.68 3.61
C MET A 1 81.65 -31.52 4.36
N ARG A 2 80.56 -31.91 3.69
CA ARG A 2 79.14 -31.66 3.99
C ARG A 2 78.71 -31.93 5.44
N THR A 3 77.92 -31.01 5.99
CA THR A 3 76.84 -31.31 6.95
C THR A 3 75.63 -30.46 6.58
N GLY A 4 74.57 -31.14 6.15
CA GLY A 4 73.24 -30.56 5.95
C GLY A 4 72.37 -30.89 7.15
N HIS A 5 71.57 -29.92 7.60
CA HIS A 5 70.44 -30.17 8.49
C HIS A 5 69.25 -29.33 8.01
N LEU A 6 68.19 -30.04 7.63
CA LEU A 6 66.86 -29.49 7.39
C LEU A 6 66.34 -28.83 8.68
N ARG A 7 65.74 -27.64 8.55
CA ARG A 7 64.76 -27.13 9.51
C ARG A 7 63.54 -26.63 8.75
N PHE A 8 62.46 -27.40 8.87
CA PHE A 8 61.09 -27.00 8.61
C PHE A 8 60.72 -25.86 9.56
N GLY A 9 60.22 -24.75 9.02
CA GLY A 9 59.64 -23.65 9.78
C GLY A 9 58.40 -23.16 9.04
N VAL A 10 57.24 -23.71 9.41
CA VAL A 10 55.93 -23.21 9.01
C VAL A 10 55.57 -22.07 9.97
N ALA A 11 55.36 -20.87 9.44
CA ALA A 11 54.68 -19.75 10.10
C ALA A 11 53.57 -19.33 9.13
N LEU A 12 52.30 -19.69 9.32
CA LEU A 12 51.32 -19.29 10.35
C LEU A 12 51.08 -17.77 10.41
N SER A 13 49.86 -17.41 10.01
CA SER A 13 49.10 -16.18 10.31
C SER A 13 49.20 -14.98 9.36
N LEU A 14 48.21 -14.90 8.45
CA LEU A 14 47.46 -13.68 8.09
C LEU A 14 46.02 -14.15 7.81
N VAL A 15 45.11 -14.06 8.78
CA VAL A 15 44.21 -12.90 9.04
C VAL A 15 43.55 -12.41 7.76
N PHE A 16 42.34 -12.89 7.50
CA PHE A 16 41.11 -12.14 7.20
C PHE A 16 39.98 -13.18 7.07
N ALA A 17 39.56 -13.69 8.23
CA ALA A 17 38.36 -14.51 8.33
C ALA A 17 37.15 -13.57 8.40
N ALA A 18 36.16 -13.89 7.56
CA ALA A 18 34.80 -13.38 7.54
C ALA A 18 34.65 -11.86 7.33
N ALA A 19 34.36 -11.50 6.08
CA ALA A 19 33.29 -10.53 5.85
C ALA A 19 32.07 -11.05 6.61
N ALA A 20 31.78 -10.43 7.75
CA ALA A 20 30.51 -10.56 8.42
C ALA A 20 29.48 -9.87 7.51
N CYS A 21 28.98 -10.63 6.53
CA CYS A 21 27.68 -10.38 5.93
C CYS A 21 26.64 -10.78 6.99
N GLY A 22 26.48 -9.95 8.01
CA GLY A 22 25.22 -9.90 8.75
C GLY A 22 24.30 -9.09 7.86
N ASP A 23 23.27 -9.71 7.34
CA ASP A 23 22.24 -9.04 6.54
C ASP A 23 21.40 -8.21 7.51
N ASP A 24 21.88 -7.01 7.85
CA ASP A 24 21.21 -6.05 8.73
C ASP A 24 20.04 -5.34 8.00
N GLY A 25 19.68 -5.81 6.81
CA GLY A 25 18.56 -5.29 6.03
C GLY A 25 17.20 -5.68 6.62
N ILE A 26 16.20 -4.86 6.33
CA ILE A 26 14.80 -5.17 6.64
C ILE A 26 14.36 -6.46 5.93
N ASP A 27 13.64 -7.36 6.62
CA ASP A 27 13.01 -8.51 5.98
C ASP A 27 12.03 -8.05 4.91
N SER A 28 11.99 -8.75 3.77
CA SER A 28 11.13 -8.39 2.65
C SER A 28 9.64 -8.28 3.02
N ASN A 29 9.12 -9.14 3.90
CA ASN A 29 7.72 -9.06 4.34
C ASN A 29 7.50 -7.83 5.23
N GLU A 30 8.49 -7.49 6.06
CA GLU A 30 8.44 -6.30 6.90
C GLU A 30 8.52 -5.02 6.04
N ALA A 31 9.32 -5.02 4.97
CA ALA A 31 9.30 -3.95 3.97
C ALA A 31 7.94 -3.82 3.28
N ALA A 32 7.34 -4.92 2.82
CA ALA A 32 6.00 -4.91 2.24
C ALA A 32 4.95 -4.38 3.22
N ARG A 33 5.05 -4.75 4.50
CA ARG A 33 4.14 -4.26 5.56
C ARG A 33 4.28 -2.76 5.79
N ARG A 34 5.50 -2.23 5.92
CA ARG A 34 5.72 -0.79 6.12
C ARG A 34 5.25 0.02 4.92
N ALA A 35 5.52 -0.46 3.71
CA ALA A 35 5.02 0.15 2.49
C ALA A 35 3.48 0.16 2.43
N TYR A 36 2.81 -0.90 2.90
CA TYR A 36 1.36 -0.92 3.04
C TYR A 36 0.85 0.09 4.09
N LEU A 37 1.51 0.20 5.25
CA LEU A 37 1.07 1.10 6.32
C LEU A 37 1.04 2.58 5.90
N GLY A 38 1.90 3.01 4.97
CA GLY A 38 1.81 4.37 4.41
C GLY A 38 0.66 4.55 3.42
N LEU A 39 0.24 3.48 2.74
CA LEU A 39 -0.94 3.46 1.86
C LEU A 39 -2.27 3.29 2.63
N ASP A 40 -2.25 2.80 3.86
CA ASP A 40 -3.47 2.47 4.62
C ASP A 40 -4.51 3.61 4.63
N PRO A 41 -4.16 4.90 4.88
CA PRO A 41 -5.13 6.00 4.83
C PRO A 41 -5.74 6.25 3.44
N SER A 42 -5.03 5.89 2.37
CA SER A 42 -5.50 6.08 0.99
C SER A 42 -6.67 5.16 0.63
N ILE A 43 -6.82 4.03 1.33
CA ILE A 43 -7.87 3.04 1.07
C ILE A 43 -9.27 3.59 1.41
N PRO A 44 -9.56 4.04 2.64
CA PRO A 44 -10.84 4.68 2.95
C PRO A 44 -11.03 5.97 2.14
N GLN A 45 -9.96 6.73 1.86
CA GLN A 45 -10.06 7.94 1.03
C GLN A 45 -10.48 7.63 -0.42
N SER A 46 -9.91 6.59 -1.03
CA SER A 46 -10.28 6.14 -2.39
C SER A 46 -11.73 5.71 -2.48
N LEU A 47 -12.22 4.98 -1.47
CA LEU A 47 -13.63 4.59 -1.39
C LEU A 47 -14.53 5.83 -1.25
N GLN A 48 -14.18 6.77 -0.36
CA GLN A 48 -14.94 8.00 -0.15
C GLN A 48 -15.03 8.82 -1.43
N LEU A 49 -13.90 9.12 -2.06
CA LEU A 49 -13.86 9.87 -3.32
C LEU A 49 -14.59 9.13 -4.44
N GLY A 50 -14.56 7.79 -4.45
CA GLY A 50 -15.37 6.98 -5.36
C GLY A 50 -16.87 7.22 -5.18
N PHE A 51 -17.37 7.23 -3.95
CA PHE A 51 -18.78 7.54 -3.65
C PHE A 51 -19.13 8.99 -3.96
N ASP A 52 -18.24 9.94 -3.71
CA ASP A 52 -18.45 11.35 -4.08
C ASP A 52 -18.56 11.50 -5.61
N GLY A 53 -17.72 10.76 -6.35
CA GLY A 53 -17.79 10.65 -7.80
C GLY A 53 -19.10 10.03 -8.27
N PHE A 54 -19.54 8.95 -7.63
CA PHE A 54 -20.81 8.28 -7.93
C PHE A 54 -22.00 9.22 -7.71
N ASN A 55 -22.05 9.93 -6.57
CA ASN A 55 -23.15 10.81 -6.21
C ASN A 55 -23.22 12.09 -7.07
N SER A 56 -22.07 12.55 -7.60
CA SER A 56 -22.00 13.74 -8.47
C SER A 56 -22.19 13.42 -9.96
N ALA A 57 -22.12 12.14 -10.35
CA ALA A 57 -22.12 11.71 -11.74
C ALA A 57 -23.43 12.09 -12.47
N GLN A 58 -23.30 12.86 -13.55
CA GLN A 58 -24.39 13.15 -14.48
C GLN A 58 -24.34 12.27 -15.75
N SER A 59 -23.34 11.40 -15.85
CA SER A 59 -23.09 10.52 -16.99
C SER A 59 -22.38 9.26 -16.54
N ALA A 60 -22.16 8.31 -17.46
CA ALA A 60 -21.39 7.11 -17.16
C ALA A 60 -19.96 7.40 -16.69
N ASN A 61 -19.37 8.53 -17.10
CA ASN A 61 -18.07 8.98 -16.60
C ASN A 61 -18.26 9.85 -15.35
N ILE A 62 -17.46 9.60 -14.32
CA ILE A 62 -17.37 10.50 -13.17
C ILE A 62 -16.34 11.59 -13.45
N ALA A 63 -16.61 12.81 -12.98
CA ALA A 63 -15.59 13.85 -12.96
C ALA A 63 -14.48 13.45 -11.97
N PRO A 64 -13.20 13.82 -12.22
CA PRO A 64 -12.12 13.54 -11.29
C PRO A 64 -12.44 14.03 -9.87
N GLN A 65 -12.27 13.15 -8.89
CA GLN A 65 -12.39 13.46 -7.47
C GLN A 65 -10.99 13.45 -6.85
N MET A 66 -10.65 14.45 -6.06
CA MET A 66 -9.28 14.63 -5.57
C MET A 66 -9.26 14.78 -4.05
N GLY A 67 -8.24 14.21 -3.42
CA GLY A 67 -7.94 14.39 -2.00
C GLY A 67 -6.44 14.55 -1.79
N ALA A 68 -6.04 15.41 -0.86
CA ALA A 68 -4.64 15.53 -0.47
C ALA A 68 -4.21 14.32 0.38
N GLY A 69 -2.91 14.00 0.34
CA GLY A 69 -2.30 13.18 1.39
C GLY A 69 -2.31 13.92 2.74
N GLU A 70 -2.07 13.18 3.83
CA GLU A 70 -2.06 13.79 5.17
C GLU A 70 -0.90 14.78 5.35
N ASP A 71 0.22 14.54 4.67
CA ASP A 71 1.37 15.45 4.64
C ASP A 71 1.46 16.20 3.31
N SER A 72 1.47 15.46 2.19
CA SER A 72 1.71 16.03 0.87
C SER A 72 1.13 15.19 -0.28
N GLY A 73 1.22 15.75 -1.49
CA GLY A 73 0.73 15.13 -2.72
C GLY A 73 -0.76 15.00 -2.84
N MET A 74 -1.19 14.22 -3.83
CA MET A 74 -2.58 14.14 -4.24
C MET A 74 -2.97 12.74 -4.68
N LEU A 75 -4.15 12.30 -4.22
CA LEU A 75 -4.89 11.14 -4.69
C LEU A 75 -6.03 11.62 -5.59
N THR A 76 -6.16 11.01 -6.76
CA THR A 76 -7.21 11.31 -7.74
C THR A 76 -7.98 10.04 -8.09
N ILE A 77 -9.30 10.05 -7.93
CA ILE A 77 -10.20 9.01 -8.42
C ILE A 77 -10.84 9.46 -9.73
N THR A 78 -10.73 8.61 -10.75
CA THR A 78 -11.42 8.77 -12.05
C THR A 78 -12.12 7.47 -12.42
N GLY A 79 -12.95 7.48 -13.46
CA GLY A 79 -13.51 6.26 -14.02
C GLY A 79 -14.99 6.37 -14.37
N GLN A 80 -15.71 5.27 -14.19
CA GLN A 80 -17.07 5.11 -14.68
C GLN A 80 -18.00 4.44 -13.69
N VAL A 81 -19.28 4.82 -13.76
CA VAL A 81 -20.38 4.23 -12.98
C VAL A 81 -21.53 3.85 -13.91
N ASP A 82 -22.24 2.77 -13.55
CA ASP A 82 -23.41 2.35 -14.33
C ASP A 82 -24.52 3.39 -14.29
N GLN A 83 -25.26 3.52 -15.39
CA GLN A 83 -26.37 4.45 -15.53
C GLN A 83 -27.70 3.70 -15.64
N GLY A 84 -28.80 4.43 -15.42
CA GLY A 84 -30.17 3.91 -15.53
C GLY A 84 -30.84 3.64 -14.18
N ALA A 85 -32.07 3.14 -14.22
CA ALA A 85 -32.95 3.09 -13.05
C ALA A 85 -32.70 1.92 -12.06
N SER A 86 -31.74 1.04 -12.33
CA SER A 86 -31.45 -0.13 -11.46
C SER A 86 -30.89 0.29 -10.10
N ASP A 87 -31.37 -0.30 -9.00
CA ASP A 87 -30.75 -0.07 -7.67
C ASP A 87 -29.43 -0.83 -7.47
N ASN A 88 -29.02 -1.61 -8.47
CA ASN A 88 -27.71 -2.25 -8.55
C ASN A 88 -26.83 -1.51 -9.58
N LYS A 89 -25.58 -1.24 -9.20
CA LYS A 89 -24.65 -0.42 -9.99
C LYS A 89 -23.23 -0.97 -9.89
N GLY A 90 -22.47 -0.92 -10.97
CA GLY A 90 -21.02 -1.11 -10.97
C GLY A 90 -20.27 0.22 -11.01
N MET A 91 -19.18 0.33 -10.25
CA MET A 91 -18.22 1.42 -10.29
C MET A 91 -16.86 0.85 -10.70
N ARG A 92 -16.25 1.44 -11.72
CA ARG A 92 -14.98 1.01 -12.33
C ARG A 92 -14.05 2.19 -12.30
N LEU A 93 -13.17 2.22 -11.32
CA LEU A 93 -12.43 3.40 -10.92
C LEU A 93 -10.93 3.17 -11.03
N TYR A 94 -10.20 4.25 -11.33
CA TYR A 94 -8.75 4.29 -11.36
C TYR A 94 -8.25 5.21 -10.25
N VAL A 95 -7.25 4.73 -9.50
CA VAL A 95 -6.62 5.44 -8.39
C VAL A 95 -5.30 6.03 -8.88
N GLY A 96 -5.29 7.33 -9.15
CA GLY A 96 -4.08 8.08 -9.46
C GLY A 96 -3.45 8.67 -8.19
N MET A 97 -2.13 8.59 -8.05
CA MET A 97 -1.37 9.30 -7.03
C MET A 97 -0.19 10.02 -7.64
N VAL A 98 0.03 11.26 -7.18
CA VAL A 98 1.22 12.05 -7.46
C VAL A 98 1.77 12.56 -6.13
N ASP A 99 2.98 12.13 -5.82
CA ASP A 99 3.72 12.45 -4.60
C ASP A 99 2.90 12.29 -3.31
N TYR A 100 1.93 11.37 -3.31
CA TYR A 100 1.03 11.18 -2.18
C TYR A 100 1.83 10.71 -0.97
N SER A 101 1.70 11.38 0.16
CA SER A 101 2.34 10.99 1.41
C SER A 101 1.40 11.22 2.59
N LYS A 102 1.40 10.28 3.53
CA LYS A 102 0.78 10.49 4.85
C LYS A 102 1.74 11.17 5.84
N GLY A 103 2.99 11.39 5.44
CA GLY A 103 4.07 11.87 6.28
C GLY A 103 4.72 10.78 7.14
N PRO A 104 5.69 11.17 7.97
CA PRO A 104 6.42 10.26 8.83
C PRO A 104 5.50 9.53 9.82
N PHE A 105 5.71 8.23 9.98
CA PHE A 105 5.04 7.42 10.98
C PHE A 105 6.00 6.47 11.66
N THR A 106 5.67 6.07 12.88
CA THR A 106 6.51 5.17 13.67
C THR A 106 6.03 3.74 13.60
N VAL A 107 6.97 2.81 13.54
CA VAL A 107 6.74 1.37 13.57
C VAL A 107 7.55 0.77 14.71
N VAL A 108 6.92 -0.10 15.51
CA VAL A 108 7.63 -0.90 16.51
C VAL A 108 8.14 -2.17 15.84
N VAL A 109 9.45 -2.38 15.91
CA VAL A 109 10.19 -3.55 15.42
C VAL A 109 10.51 -4.44 16.61
N ASN A 110 10.49 -5.75 16.40
CA ASN A 110 10.70 -6.77 17.44
C ASN A 110 9.85 -6.56 18.71
N PRO A 111 8.53 -6.35 18.60
CA PRO A 111 7.70 -6.04 19.76
C PRO A 111 7.75 -7.17 20.80
N GLY A 112 7.98 -6.80 22.06
CA GLY A 112 8.04 -7.73 23.19
C GLY A 112 9.35 -8.53 23.30
N THR A 113 10.41 -8.14 22.60
CA THR A 113 11.77 -8.67 22.81
C THR A 113 12.67 -7.64 23.50
N ASP A 114 13.86 -8.06 23.91
CA ASP A 114 14.88 -7.14 24.46
C ASP A 114 15.45 -6.17 23.39
N ASP A 115 15.19 -6.44 22.11
CA ASP A 115 15.60 -5.65 20.95
C ASP A 115 14.42 -4.85 20.34
N GLU A 116 13.38 -4.58 21.15
CA GLU A 116 12.25 -3.73 20.73
C GLU A 116 12.74 -2.32 20.39
N GLU A 117 12.45 -1.87 19.17
CA GLU A 117 12.86 -0.56 18.67
C GLU A 117 11.70 0.16 17.99
N THR A 118 11.63 1.48 18.14
CA THR A 118 10.71 2.31 17.36
C THR A 118 11.46 2.98 16.23
N VAL A 119 11.14 2.60 14.99
CA VAL A 119 11.72 3.18 13.78
C VAL A 119 10.75 4.18 13.15
N THR A 120 11.29 5.21 12.51
CA THR A 120 10.50 6.15 11.71
C THR A 120 10.53 5.73 10.25
N VAL A 121 9.38 5.84 9.59
CA VAL A 121 9.16 5.51 8.18
C VAL A 121 8.53 6.73 7.52
N ASP A 122 9.07 7.16 6.38
CA ASP A 122 8.54 8.28 5.62
C ASP A 122 8.55 7.93 4.12
N LEU A 123 7.35 7.81 3.54
CA LEU A 123 7.16 7.22 2.22
C LEU A 123 6.27 8.09 1.35
N THR A 124 6.63 8.16 0.08
CA THR A 124 5.91 8.85 -0.98
C THR A 124 5.42 7.84 -2.02
N TYR A 125 4.21 8.04 -2.52
CA TYR A 125 3.52 7.12 -3.41
C TYR A 125 3.14 7.80 -4.72
N ASN A 126 3.48 7.13 -5.83
CA ASN A 126 3.15 7.54 -7.17
C ASN A 126 2.48 6.38 -7.93
N THR A 127 1.63 6.69 -8.89
CA THR A 127 1.06 5.69 -9.82
C THR A 127 1.37 6.10 -11.26
N SER A 128 1.14 5.20 -12.22
CA SER A 128 1.31 5.52 -13.65
C SER A 128 0.50 6.77 -14.05
N GLU A 129 1.10 7.63 -14.86
CA GLU A 129 0.39 8.73 -15.55
C GLU A 129 -0.60 8.18 -16.59
N VAL A 130 -0.39 6.94 -17.05
CA VAL A 130 -1.31 6.24 -17.95
C VAL A 130 -2.45 5.66 -17.12
N GLN A 131 -3.63 6.26 -17.23
CA GLN A 131 -4.82 5.87 -16.44
C GLN A 131 -5.11 4.37 -16.44
N LEU A 132 -4.99 3.68 -17.59
CA LEU A 132 -5.29 2.25 -17.69
C LEU A 132 -4.29 1.34 -16.94
N GLU A 133 -3.14 1.88 -16.54
CA GLU A 133 -2.12 1.20 -15.75
C GLU A 133 -2.20 1.57 -14.26
N GLN A 134 -3.07 2.52 -13.90
CA GLN A 134 -3.29 2.89 -12.50
C GLN A 134 -4.01 1.76 -11.75
N PRO A 135 -3.80 1.67 -10.42
CA PRO A 135 -4.57 0.76 -9.58
C PRO A 135 -6.07 0.88 -9.82
N TYR A 136 -6.69 -0.27 -9.99
CA TYR A 136 -8.08 -0.38 -10.42
C TYR A 136 -8.97 -0.78 -9.25
N LEU A 137 -9.88 0.13 -8.89
CA LEU A 137 -10.90 -0.06 -7.86
C LEU A 137 -12.23 -0.40 -8.55
N ASN A 138 -12.66 -1.65 -8.43
CA ASN A 138 -13.89 -2.14 -9.00
C ASN A 138 -14.89 -2.47 -7.91
N LEU A 139 -16.03 -1.79 -7.88
CA LEU A 139 -17.08 -2.00 -6.87
C LEU A 139 -18.39 -2.43 -7.54
N THR A 140 -19.10 -3.33 -6.90
CA THR A 140 -20.47 -3.71 -7.19
C THR A 140 -21.35 -3.28 -6.02
N LEU A 141 -22.25 -2.35 -6.29
CA LEU A 141 -23.25 -1.85 -5.34
C LEU A 141 -24.57 -2.59 -5.56
N ARG A 142 -25.21 -3.01 -4.47
CA ARG A 142 -26.49 -3.72 -4.48
C ARG A 142 -27.50 -3.00 -3.59
N ASN A 143 -28.73 -2.86 -4.07
CA ASN A 143 -29.86 -2.28 -3.33
C ASN A 143 -29.54 -0.89 -2.74
N ILE A 144 -29.02 0.02 -3.56
CA ILE A 144 -28.78 1.43 -3.19
C ILE A 144 -30.12 2.07 -2.74
N PRO A 145 -30.13 2.94 -1.71
CA PRO A 145 -28.98 3.54 -1.03
C PRO A 145 -28.50 2.86 0.25
N THR A 146 -29.17 1.79 0.72
CA THR A 146 -28.89 1.18 2.05
C THR A 146 -28.50 -0.29 2.01
N GLY A 147 -28.13 -0.82 0.84
CA GLY A 147 -27.77 -2.22 0.68
C GLY A 147 -26.31 -2.52 1.00
N THR A 148 -25.66 -3.23 0.09
CA THR A 148 -24.27 -3.70 0.29
C THR A 148 -23.40 -3.29 -0.88
N PHE A 149 -22.09 -3.35 -0.66
CA PHE A 149 -21.14 -3.33 -1.75
C PHE A 149 -20.04 -4.36 -1.54
N ASP A 150 -19.57 -4.89 -2.65
CA ASP A 150 -18.40 -5.75 -2.73
C ASP A 150 -17.46 -5.16 -3.78
N GLY A 151 -16.16 -5.42 -3.67
CA GLY A 151 -15.23 -4.96 -4.69
C GLY A 151 -13.80 -5.40 -4.51
N THR A 152 -12.94 -4.91 -5.40
CA THR A 152 -11.50 -5.20 -5.40
C THR A 152 -10.70 -3.95 -5.71
N LEU A 153 -9.50 -3.84 -5.12
CA LEU A 153 -8.47 -2.87 -5.50
C LEU A 153 -7.23 -3.65 -5.89
N THR A 154 -6.81 -3.52 -7.15
CA THR A 154 -5.64 -4.22 -7.66
C THR A 154 -4.76 -3.30 -8.47
N GLY A 155 -3.45 -3.28 -8.18
CA GLY A 155 -2.48 -2.57 -9.00
C GLY A 155 -1.23 -2.16 -8.24
N ALA A 156 -0.29 -1.58 -8.98
CA ALA A 156 1.02 -1.20 -8.48
C ALA A 156 1.08 0.28 -8.10
N TYR A 157 1.81 0.55 -7.02
CA TYR A 157 2.15 1.87 -6.52
C TYR A 157 3.68 1.95 -6.48
N ARG A 158 4.26 2.96 -7.12
CA ARG A 158 5.67 3.28 -6.97
C ARG A 158 5.87 3.90 -5.60
N VAL A 159 6.75 3.31 -4.80
CA VAL A 159 7.06 3.75 -3.44
C VAL A 159 8.50 4.22 -3.39
N THR A 160 8.68 5.45 -2.92
CA THR A 160 9.99 6.04 -2.65
C THR A 160 10.04 6.56 -1.21
N GLY A 161 11.23 6.71 -0.65
CA GLY A 161 11.42 7.31 0.67
C GLY A 161 12.29 6.45 1.58
N GLU A 162 12.12 6.61 2.88
CA GLU A 162 12.89 5.96 3.94
C GLU A 162 12.01 4.93 4.65
N ILE A 163 12.37 3.64 4.55
CA ILE A 163 11.61 2.52 5.12
C ILE A 163 12.08 2.13 6.53
N GLN A 164 13.27 2.62 6.90
CA GLN A 164 13.81 2.74 8.25
C GLN A 164 15.00 3.71 8.23
N PRO A 165 15.45 4.20 9.40
CA PRO A 165 16.63 5.05 9.48
C PRO A 165 17.79 4.51 8.65
N ASP A 166 18.30 5.37 7.75
CA ASP A 166 19.41 5.11 6.84
C ASP A 166 19.15 4.04 5.76
N GLU A 167 17.92 3.56 5.59
CA GLU A 167 17.51 2.62 4.53
C GLU A 167 16.37 3.17 3.67
N GLY A 168 16.70 3.49 2.42
CA GLY A 168 15.74 3.95 1.43
C GLY A 168 15.05 2.81 0.68
N ILE A 169 13.86 3.10 0.15
CA ILE A 169 13.15 2.26 -0.82
C ILE A 169 12.91 3.02 -2.11
N ASP A 170 13.00 2.32 -3.25
CA ASP A 170 12.59 2.79 -4.56
C ASP A 170 12.08 1.60 -5.38
N ALA A 171 10.87 1.15 -5.06
CA ALA A 171 10.31 -0.10 -5.54
C ALA A 171 8.79 0.00 -5.78
N ASP A 172 8.23 -1.00 -6.44
CA ASP A 172 6.79 -1.09 -6.65
C ASP A 172 6.15 -1.96 -5.58
N VAL A 173 5.06 -1.49 -4.99
CA VAL A 173 4.19 -2.26 -4.12
C VAL A 173 2.88 -2.53 -4.84
N THR A 174 2.56 -3.81 -5.01
CA THR A 174 1.32 -4.25 -5.63
C THR A 174 0.30 -4.59 -4.56
N LEU A 175 -0.86 -3.92 -4.59
CA LEU A 175 -2.01 -4.26 -3.78
C LEU A 175 -2.92 -5.23 -4.54
N SER A 176 -3.47 -6.20 -3.82
CA SER A 176 -4.55 -7.07 -4.26
C SER A 176 -5.54 -7.24 -3.11
N LEU A 177 -6.47 -6.30 -2.99
CA LEU A 177 -7.43 -6.22 -1.89
C LEU A 177 -8.85 -6.52 -2.37
N SER A 178 -9.64 -7.06 -1.46
CA SER A 178 -11.08 -7.28 -1.57
C SER A 178 -11.81 -6.49 -0.48
N PHE A 179 -12.98 -5.97 -0.82
CA PHE A 179 -13.83 -5.18 0.06
C PHE A 179 -15.20 -5.84 0.18
N THR A 180 -15.74 -5.85 1.40
CA THR A 180 -17.16 -6.11 1.65
C THR A 180 -17.67 -5.13 2.68
N GLY A 181 -18.79 -4.46 2.39
CA GLY A 181 -19.36 -3.48 3.29
C GLY A 181 -20.84 -3.20 3.06
N THR A 182 -21.38 -2.35 3.92
CA THR A 182 -22.77 -1.88 3.84
C THR A 182 -22.83 -0.44 3.36
N LEU A 183 -23.95 -0.09 2.72
CA LEU A 183 -24.23 1.25 2.25
C LEU A 183 -25.11 1.99 3.27
N VAL A 184 -24.96 3.32 3.30
CA VAL A 184 -25.80 4.23 4.06
C VAL A 184 -26.42 5.26 3.12
N ASP A 185 -27.69 5.59 3.38
CA ASP A 185 -28.36 6.71 2.73
C ASP A 185 -27.89 8.01 3.37
N LEU A 186 -27.28 8.88 2.55
CA LEU A 186 -26.80 10.19 2.97
C LEU A 186 -27.87 11.28 2.79
N GLY A 187 -29.06 10.91 2.30
CA GLY A 187 -30.14 11.81 1.95
C GLY A 187 -29.96 12.42 0.55
N ASN A 188 -31.00 13.10 0.06
CA ASN A 188 -31.01 13.75 -1.26
C ASN A 188 -30.65 12.81 -2.45
N GLY A 189 -30.87 11.51 -2.30
CA GLY A 189 -30.54 10.50 -3.31
C GLY A 189 -29.07 10.09 -3.34
N ALA A 190 -28.26 10.55 -2.38
CA ALA A 190 -26.86 10.17 -2.24
C ALA A 190 -26.68 8.92 -1.38
N THR A 191 -25.68 8.11 -1.71
CA THR A 191 -25.29 6.92 -0.94
C THR A 191 -23.83 6.99 -0.55
N GLY A 192 -23.46 6.34 0.54
CA GLY A 192 -22.08 6.26 0.97
C GLY A 192 -21.75 4.93 1.63
N ARG A 193 -20.47 4.76 1.96
CA ARG A 193 -19.98 3.65 2.77
C ARG A 193 -20.39 3.83 4.22
N ALA A 194 -20.95 2.79 4.85
CA ALA A 194 -21.12 2.76 6.28
C ALA A 194 -19.83 2.26 7.01
N PRO A 195 -19.64 2.62 8.30
CA PRO A 195 -18.66 2.00 9.17
C PRO A 195 -18.69 0.48 9.14
N GLY A 196 -17.53 -0.17 9.31
CA GLY A 196 -17.43 -1.62 9.38
C GLY A 196 -17.15 -2.32 8.05
N THR A 197 -16.60 -1.60 7.07
CA THR A 197 -16.16 -2.23 5.80
C THR A 197 -14.95 -3.10 6.05
N VAL A 198 -15.03 -4.37 5.66
CA VAL A 198 -13.96 -5.35 5.79
C VAL A 198 -13.07 -5.29 4.57
N VAL A 199 -11.75 -5.23 4.80
CA VAL A 199 -10.72 -5.24 3.76
C VAL A 199 -9.79 -6.42 4.00
N THR A 200 -9.66 -7.29 3.00
CA THR A 200 -8.77 -8.45 3.05
C THR A 200 -7.94 -8.54 1.79
N GLY A 201 -6.71 -9.04 1.87
CA GLY A 201 -5.89 -9.27 0.68
C GLY A 201 -4.41 -9.24 0.98
N THR A 202 -3.62 -8.79 0.01
CA THR A 202 -2.17 -8.73 0.15
C THR A 202 -1.59 -7.41 -0.37
N ALA A 203 -0.46 -7.03 0.23
CA ALA A 203 0.48 -6.08 -0.32
C ALA A 203 1.80 -6.80 -0.60
N THR A 204 2.30 -6.72 -1.83
CA THR A 204 3.52 -7.41 -2.27
C THR A 204 4.56 -6.40 -2.70
N SER A 205 5.80 -6.55 -2.23
CA SER A 205 6.95 -5.70 -2.58
C SER A 205 8.19 -6.57 -2.75
N GLY A 206 8.74 -6.64 -3.96
CA GLY A 206 9.82 -7.59 -4.27
C GLY A 206 9.41 -9.04 -3.94
N ASP A 207 10.23 -9.72 -3.14
CA ASP A 207 9.95 -11.08 -2.65
C ASP A 207 9.05 -11.12 -1.39
N GLY A 208 8.72 -9.95 -0.84
CA GLY A 208 7.98 -9.80 0.41
C GLY A 208 6.47 -9.72 0.21
N MET A 209 5.72 -10.27 1.16
CA MET A 209 4.26 -10.22 1.19
C MET A 209 3.76 -9.89 2.59
N TYR A 210 2.80 -8.96 2.64
CA TYR A 210 2.05 -8.66 3.85
C TYR A 210 0.57 -9.00 3.65
N GLU A 211 0.01 -9.80 4.56
CA GLU A 211 -1.42 -10.08 4.59
C GLU A 211 -2.18 -8.90 5.22
N VAL A 212 -3.13 -8.37 4.46
CA VAL A 212 -4.01 -7.28 4.90
C VAL A 212 -5.30 -7.90 5.40
N ASN A 213 -5.68 -7.55 6.63
CA ASN A 213 -6.98 -7.88 7.20
C ASN A 213 -7.37 -6.80 8.21
N LEU A 214 -8.26 -5.89 7.81
CA LEU A 214 -8.70 -4.79 8.67
C LEU A 214 -10.18 -4.47 8.49
N THR A 215 -10.70 -3.68 9.42
CA THR A 215 -12.05 -3.14 9.36
C THR A 215 -11.98 -1.62 9.38
N LEU A 216 -12.49 -0.99 8.33
CA LEU A 216 -12.53 0.47 8.23
C LEU A 216 -13.62 1.05 9.15
N PRO A 217 -13.33 2.16 9.84
CA PRO A 217 -14.28 2.82 10.74
C PRO A 217 -15.45 3.48 10.00
#